data_AF-A0A2H0A8B0-F1
#
_entry.id   AF-A0A2H0A8B0-F1
#
_cell.length_a   1.000
_cell.length_b   1.000
_cell.length_c   1.000
_cell.angle_alpha   90.00
_cell.angle_beta   90.00
_cell.angle_gamma   90.00
#
_symmetry.space_group_name_H-M   'P 1'
#
loop_
_entity.id
_entity.type
_entity.pdbx_description
1 polymer ?
#
loop_
_entity_poly.entity_id
_entity_poly.type
_entity_poly.pdbx_seq_one_letter_code
_entity_poly.pdbx_strand_id
1 'polypeptide(L)' 'IPTVVLLKSLGMARYMAKNMKHIRISDALIKRIQNAPDKVRECFRIASETVAEIKSGGFSGAMISTMGWEDRLQNIIHGI' A
#
# COMPACT_ATOMS: atom_id res chain seq x y z
N ILE A 1 13.18 10.73 0.17
CA ILE A 1 12.35 9.84 -0.71
C ILE A 1 11.40 9.07 0.20
N PRO A 2 10.07 9.27 0.10
CA PRO A 2 9.10 8.52 0.88
C PRO A 2 9.11 7.03 0.53
N THR A 3 8.86 6.17 1.52
CA THR A 3 8.75 4.72 1.32
C THR A 3 7.29 4.28 1.34
N VAL A 4 6.86 3.59 0.29
CA VAL A 4 5.54 2.94 0.17
C VAL A 4 5.71 1.47 0.48
N VAL A 5 5.13 1.01 1.58
CA VAL A 5 5.13 -0.42 1.95
C VAL A 5 3.92 -1.09 1.32
N LEU A 6 4.16 -2.17 0.56
CA LEU A 6 3.08 -2.97 -0.01
C LEU A 6 2.37 -3.76 1.11
N LEU A 7 1.11 -3.42 1.36
CA LEU A 7 0.24 -4.26 2.19
C LEU A 7 -0.06 -5.57 1.44
N LYS A 8 0.14 -6.72 2.10
CA LYS A 8 -0.11 -8.04 1.47
C LYS A 8 -1.46 -8.65 1.84
N SER A 9 -2.10 -8.13 2.88
CA SER A 9 -3.38 -8.64 3.38
C SER A 9 -4.06 -7.66 4.33
N LEU A 10 -5.35 -7.90 4.57
CA LEU A 10 -6.10 -7.24 5.66
C LEU A 10 -5.45 -7.50 7.03
N GLY A 11 -4.94 -8.72 7.25
CA GLY A 11 -4.30 -9.10 8.51
C GLY A 11 -3.04 -8.27 8.78
N MET A 12 -2.21 -8.06 7.77
CA MET A 12 -1.03 -7.19 7.85
C MET A 12 -1.42 -5.75 8.19
N ALA A 13 -2.43 -5.20 7.51
CA ALA A 13 -2.91 -3.84 7.78
C ALA A 13 -3.38 -3.68 9.24
N ARG A 14 -4.19 -4.63 9.76
CA ARG A 14 -4.63 -4.61 11.16
C ARG A 14 -3.47 -4.79 12.13
N TYR A 15 -2.52 -5.67 11.82
CA TYR A 15 -1.36 -5.91 12.66
C TYR A 15 -0.49 -4.66 12.77
N MET A 16 -0.18 -4.00 11.66
CA MET A 16 0.59 -2.76 11.64
C MET A 16 -0.13 -1.66 12.42
N ALA A 17 -1.43 -1.47 12.18
CA ALA A 17 -2.24 -0.47 12.88
C ALA A 17 -2.25 -0.67 14.41
N LYS A 18 -2.29 -1.93 14.85
CA LYS A 18 -2.35 -2.28 16.28
C LYS A 18 -0.98 -2.24 16.97
N ASN A 19 0.07 -2.71 16.31
CA ASN A 19 1.34 -3.03 16.96
C ASN A 19 2.49 -2.07 16.60
N MET A 20 2.42 -1.37 15.46
CA MET A 20 3.47 -0.44 15.05
C MET A 20 3.10 0.98 15.44
N LYS A 21 3.47 1.39 16.66
CA LYS A 21 3.11 2.70 17.25
C LYS A 21 3.52 3.92 16.42
N HIS A 22 4.52 3.79 15.57
CA HIS A 22 5.04 4.86 14.72
C HIS A 22 4.37 4.90 13.33
N ILE A 23 3.46 3.97 13.03
CA ILE A 23 2.72 3.89 11.77
C ILE A 23 1.25 4.11 12.07
N ARG A 24 0.61 5.00 11.30
CA ARG A 24 -0.83 5.22 11.37
C ARG A 24 -1.49 4.72 10.10
N ILE A 25 -2.28 3.66 10.22
CA ILE A 25 -3.18 3.18 9.17
C ILE A 25 -4.60 3.59 9.56
N SER A 26 -5.31 4.26 8.66
CA SER A 26 -6.67 4.71 8.94
C SER A 26 -7.67 3.55 8.94
N ASP A 27 -8.69 3.63 9.79
CA ASP A 27 -9.80 2.66 9.79
C ASP A 27 -10.52 2.62 8.44
N ALA A 28 -10.56 3.75 7.72
CA ALA A 28 -11.09 3.83 6.37
C ALA A 28 -10.32 2.93 5.41
N LEU A 29 -8.98 2.93 5.47
CA LEU A 29 -8.15 2.05 4.64
C LEU A 29 -8.35 0.57 4.98
N ILE A 30 -8.44 0.24 6.27
CA ILE A 30 -8.71 -1.14 6.73
C ILE A 30 -10.08 -1.61 6.23
N LYS A 31 -11.13 -0.78 6.35
CA LYS A 31 -12.48 -1.08 5.86
C LYS A 31 -12.51 -1.25 4.35
N ARG A 32 -11.77 -0.41 3.62
CA ARG A 32 -11.64 -0.49 2.16
C ARG A 32 -11.05 -1.83 1.72
N ILE A 33 -9.97 -2.30 2.37
CA ILE A 33 -9.41 -3.63 2.11
C ILE A 33 -10.38 -4.75 2.54
N GLN A 34 -11.07 -4.59 3.67
CA GLN A 34 -12.02 -5.59 4.17
C GLN A 34 -13.16 -5.86 3.20
N ASN A 35 -13.74 -4.79 2.64
CA ASN A 35 -14.90 -4.83 1.77
C ASN A 35 -14.56 -5.16 0.31
N ALA A 36 -13.26 -5.19 -0.04
CA ALA A 36 -12.85 -5.52 -1.39
C ALA A 36 -13.13 -7.00 -1.73
N PRO A 37 -13.68 -7.27 -2.94
CA PRO A 37 -13.89 -8.64 -3.42
C PRO A 37 -12.55 -9.37 -3.60
N ASP A 38 -11.56 -8.66 -4.14
CA ASP A 38 -10.16 -9.10 -4.20
C ASP A 38 -9.30 -8.18 -3.32
N LYS A 39 -8.93 -8.69 -2.15
CA LYS A 39 -8.17 -7.93 -1.14
C LYS A 39 -6.71 -7.71 -1.55
N VAL A 40 -6.14 -8.65 -2.32
CA VAL A 40 -4.75 -8.55 -2.78
C VAL A 40 -4.67 -7.49 -3.87
N ARG A 41 -5.57 -7.54 -4.86
CA ARG A 41 -5.67 -6.50 -5.89
C ARG A 41 -5.96 -5.14 -5.29
N GLU A 42 -6.80 -5.06 -4.27
CA GLU A 42 -7.07 -3.79 -3.58
C GLU A 42 -5.83 -3.21 -2.91
N CYS A 43 -4.99 -4.04 -2.28
CA CYS A 43 -3.72 -3.58 -1.73
C CYS A 43 -2.75 -3.07 -2.80
N PHE A 44 -2.68 -3.72 -3.96
CA PHE A 44 -1.90 -3.20 -5.10
C PHE A 44 -2.40 -1.82 -5.53
N ARG A 45 -3.74 -1.66 -5.61
CA ARG A 45 -4.36 -0.39 -5.99
C ARG A 45 -4.04 0.72 -5.00
N ILE A 46 -4.13 0.43 -3.70
CA ILE A 46 -3.73 1.37 -2.64
C ILE A 46 -2.26 1.78 -2.79
N ALA A 47 -1.35 0.84 -3.08
CA ALA A 47 0.05 1.15 -3.29
C ALA A 47 0.25 2.05 -4.53
N SER A 48 -0.41 1.74 -5.64
CA SER A 48 -0.39 2.56 -6.87
C SER A 48 -0.91 3.98 -6.63
N GLU A 49 -2.04 4.12 -5.95
CA GLU A 49 -2.63 5.42 -5.58
C GLU A 49 -1.67 6.21 -4.69
N THR A 50 -1.05 5.57 -3.70
CA THR A 50 -0.06 6.22 -2.81
C THR A 50 1.15 6.72 -3.60
N VAL A 51 1.66 5.93 -4.56
CA VAL A 51 2.78 6.35 -5.43
C VAL A 51 2.36 7.52 -6.32
N ALA A 52 1.13 7.50 -6.85
CA ALA A 52 0.59 8.60 -7.66
C ALA A 52 0.44 9.89 -6.84
N GLU A 53 -0.01 9.82 -5.59
CA GLU A 53 -0.08 10.95 -4.66
C GLU A 53 1.31 11.52 -4.33
N ILE A 54 2.31 10.65 -4.11
CA ILE A 54 3.70 11.09 -3.91
C ILE A 54 4.22 11.81 -5.16
N LYS A 55 3.91 11.29 -6.36
CA LYS A 55 4.31 11.92 -7.62
C LYS A 55 3.63 13.28 -7.81
N SER A 56 2.32 13.38 -7.56
CA SER A 56 1.58 14.63 -7.69
C SER A 56 1.97 15.66 -6.62
N GLY A 57 2.43 15.21 -5.45
CA GLY A 57 2.99 16.05 -4.39
C GLY A 57 4.37 16.65 -4.70
N GLY A 58 4.96 16.38 -5.86
CA GLY A 58 6.24 16.99 -6.29
C GLY A 58 7.49 16.35 -5.68
N PHE A 59 7.37 15.17 -5.07
CA PHE A 59 8.54 14.44 -4.56
C PHE A 59 9.39 13.90 -5.73
N SER A 60 10.71 13.90 -5.56
CA SER A 60 11.65 13.42 -6.58
C SER A 60 11.62 11.90 -6.82
N GLY A 61 10.82 11.15 -6.04
CA GLY A 61 10.66 9.71 -6.20
C GLY A 61 9.96 9.05 -5.01
N ALA A 62 9.62 7.77 -5.17
CA ALA A 62 9.07 6.91 -4.13
C ALA A 62 9.85 5.59 -4.08
N MET A 63 10.17 5.10 -2.88
CA MET A 63 10.75 3.77 -2.68
C MET A 63 9.63 2.78 -2.41
N ILE A 64 9.45 1.76 -3.26
CA ILE A 64 8.43 0.73 -3.05
C ILE A 64 9.08 -0.46 -2.34
N SER A 65 8.59 -0.79 -1.15
CA SER A 65 8.98 -1.98 -0.40
C SER A 65 7.97 -3.11 -0.63
N THR A 66 8.31 -4.04 -1.53
CA THR A 66 7.52 -5.22 -1.88
C THR A 66 7.69 -6.39 -0.90
N MET A 67 8.73 -6.35 -0.07
CA MET A 67 9.03 -7.34 0.96
C MET A 67 9.00 -8.80 0.44
N GLY A 68 9.61 -9.09 -0.72
CA GLY A 68 9.63 -10.44 -1.32
C GLY A 68 8.52 -10.72 -2.34
N TRP A 69 7.78 -9.69 -2.78
CA TRP A 69 6.76 -9.75 -3.86
C TRP A 69 7.17 -8.87 -5.05
N GLU A 70 8.45 -8.89 -5.42
CA GLU A 70 9.01 -8.05 -6.49
C GLU A 70 8.39 -8.38 -7.85
N ASP A 71 7.94 -9.61 -8.06
CA ASP A 71 7.19 -10.07 -9.23
C ASP A 71 5.84 -9.34 -9.40
N ARG A 72 5.31 -8.75 -8.32
CA ARG A 72 4.06 -7.96 -8.34
C ARG A 72 4.30 -6.47 -8.56
N LEU A 73 5.55 -6.02 -8.63
CA LEU A 73 5.89 -4.60 -8.78
C LEU A 73 5.25 -3.98 -10.04
N GLN A 74 5.17 -4.74 -11.12
CA GLN A 74 4.56 -4.31 -12.39
C GLN A 74 3.09 -3.88 -12.20
N ASN A 75 2.34 -4.60 -11.36
CA ASN A 75 0.93 -4.28 -11.06
C ASN A 75 0.79 -2.97 -10.29
N ILE A 76 1.84 -2.56 -9.57
CA ILE A 76 1.84 -1.32 -8.79
C ILE A 76 2.20 -0.12 -9.68
N ILE A 77 3.22 -0.26 -10.54
CA ILE A 77 3.75 0.85 -11.34
C ILE A 77 2.89 1.17 -12.56
N HIS A 78 2.36 0.15 -13.25
CA HIS A 78 1.59 0.37 -14.48
C HIS A 78 0.10 0.64 -14.24
N GLY A 79 -0.36 0.52 -12.98
CA GLY A 79 -1.78 0.49 -12.67
C GLY A 79 -2.40 -0.86 -13.08
N ILE A 80 -3.36 -1.33 -12.30
CA ILE A 80 -4.09 -2.59 -12.54
C ILE A 80 -5.29 -2.37 -13.44
#